data_AF-A0A919A991-F1
#
_entry.id   AF-A0A919A991-F1
#
_cell.length_a   1.000
_cell.length_b   1.000
_cell.length_c   1.000
_cell.angle_alpha   90.00
_cell.angle_beta   90.00
_cell.angle_gamma   90.00
#
_symmetry.space_group_name_H-M   'P 1'
#
loop_
_entity.id
_entity.type
_entity.pdbx_description
1 polymer ?
#
loop_
_entity_poly.entity_id
_entity_poly.type
_entity_poly.pdbx_seq_one_letter_code
_entity_poly.pdbx_strand_id
1 'polypeptide(L)'
;MAAWPNLSSACWNVTNPAACGENMPRRGCGSVMNIKHQCSGATVCVTLADCGPNTQLWCSEKTCCNGVCRTHRVVDLTPAAYSAIGSLSSGLLPVYIYE
;
A
#
# COMPACT_ATOMS: atom_id res chain seq x y z
N MET A 1 9.81 1.99 -6.10
CA MET A 1 9.83 2.42 -4.67
C MET A 1 8.39 2.56 -4.19
N ALA A 2 8.18 2.73 -2.89
CA ALA A 2 6.86 2.94 -2.32
C ALA A 2 6.89 3.86 -1.09
N ALA A 3 5.74 4.44 -0.78
CA ALA A 3 5.49 5.09 0.49
C ALA A 3 4.80 4.11 1.47
N TRP A 4 5.13 4.23 2.76
CA TRP A 4 4.56 3.40 3.83
C TRP A 4 4.01 4.26 4.99
N PRO A 5 2.79 3.98 5.51
CA PRO A 5 2.22 4.79 6.60
C PRO A 5 3.03 4.70 7.89
N ASN A 6 3.49 3.50 8.25
CA ASN A 6 4.27 3.27 9.46
C ASN A 6 5.79 3.34 9.18
N LEU A 7 6.25 4.33 8.40
CA LEU A 7 7.67 4.48 8.07
C LEU A 7 8.50 5.09 9.23
N SER A 8 8.01 6.18 9.82
CA SER A 8 8.52 6.78 11.07
C SER A 8 7.38 7.16 12.02
N SER A 9 7.67 7.46 13.29
CA SER A 9 6.63 7.89 14.24
C SER A 9 5.92 9.16 13.76
N ALA A 10 6.64 10.05 13.09
CA ALA A 10 6.08 11.23 12.44
C ALA A 10 5.12 10.84 11.31
N CYS A 11 5.50 9.89 10.44
CA CYS A 11 4.59 9.40 9.39
C CYS A 11 3.32 8.81 10.00
N TRP A 12 3.46 7.93 11.00
CA TRP A 12 2.32 7.26 11.65
C TRP A 12 1.30 8.26 12.19
N ASN A 13 1.76 9.32 12.85
CA ASN A 13 0.88 10.34 13.42
C ASN A 13 0.08 11.10 12.35
N VAL A 14 0.64 11.29 11.15
CA VAL A 14 -0.02 12.00 10.05
C VAL A 14 -0.92 11.06 9.24
N THR A 15 -0.46 9.84 8.97
CA THR A 15 -1.19 8.88 8.13
C THR A 15 -2.25 8.09 8.87
N ASN A 16 -2.04 7.91 10.18
CA ASN A 16 -2.92 7.28 11.17
C ASN A 16 -3.74 6.09 10.66
N PRO A 17 -3.10 5.03 10.14
CA PRO A 17 -3.82 3.86 9.64
C PRO A 17 -4.63 3.13 10.73
N ALA A 18 -4.25 3.28 12.01
CA ALA A 18 -5.01 2.75 13.14
C ALA A 18 -6.44 3.31 13.25
N ALA A 19 -6.70 4.54 12.78
CA ALA A 19 -8.06 5.07 12.70
C ALA A 19 -8.96 4.26 11.75
N CYS A 20 -8.38 3.56 10.79
CA CYS A 20 -9.08 2.62 9.91
C CYS A 20 -9.10 1.17 10.44
N GLY A 21 -8.53 0.91 11.62
CA GLY A 21 -8.38 -0.45 12.18
C GLY A 21 -7.17 -1.24 11.62
N GLU A 22 -6.27 -0.59 10.87
CA GLU A 22 -5.09 -1.23 10.31
C GLU A 22 -3.96 -1.34 11.33
N ASN A 23 -3.40 -2.54 11.49
CA ASN A 23 -2.24 -2.79 12.35
C ASN A 23 -1.00 -3.07 11.49
N MET A 24 -0.30 -2.01 11.12
CA MET A 24 0.81 -2.07 10.15
C MET A 24 2.16 -2.08 10.88
N PRO A 25 3.12 -2.95 10.53
CA PRO A 25 4.43 -2.98 11.17
C PRO A 25 5.28 -1.73 10.84
N ARG A 26 6.12 -1.30 11.79
CA ARG A 26 7.14 -0.25 11.59
C ARG A 26 8.20 -0.74 10.60
N ARG A 27 8.48 0.03 9.55
CA ARG A 27 9.56 -0.25 8.58
C ARG A 27 10.30 1.03 8.25
N GLY A 28 11.63 1.05 8.28
CA GLY A 28 12.39 2.27 8.01
C GLY A 28 12.53 2.60 6.52
N CYS A 29 12.99 3.82 6.20
CA CYS A 29 13.47 4.12 4.85
C CYS A 29 14.57 3.13 4.45
N GLY A 30 14.55 2.67 3.21
CA GLY A 30 15.48 1.65 2.71
C GLY A 30 15.05 0.20 2.99
N SER A 31 14.04 -0.03 3.85
CA SER A 31 13.45 -1.37 3.99
C SER A 31 12.82 -1.83 2.67
N VAL A 32 12.89 -3.14 2.44
CA VAL A 32 12.30 -3.80 1.28
C VAL A 32 10.92 -4.37 1.65
N MET A 33 9.98 -4.32 0.71
CA MET A 33 8.63 -4.85 0.85
C MET A 33 8.20 -5.56 -0.43
N ASN A 34 7.60 -6.74 -0.30
CA ASN A 34 7.00 -7.46 -1.41
C ASN A 34 5.49 -7.22 -1.45
N ILE A 35 4.99 -6.93 -2.65
CA ILE A 35 3.59 -6.58 -2.90
C ILE A 35 3.08 -7.47 -4.03
N LYS A 36 1.91 -8.10 -3.82
CA LYS A 36 1.24 -8.93 -4.81
C LYS A 36 -0.11 -8.38 -5.17
N HIS A 37 -0.37 -8.23 -6.47
CA HIS A 37 -1.70 -7.93 -6.96
C HIS A 37 -2.65 -9.11 -6.74
N GLN A 38 -3.79 -8.87 -6.08
CA GLN A 38 -4.75 -9.91 -5.73
C GLN A 38 -5.32 -10.61 -6.98
N CYS A 39 -5.55 -9.89 -8.08
CA CYS A 39 -6.17 -10.50 -9.27
C CYS A 39 -5.22 -11.42 -10.03
N SER A 40 -4.08 -10.88 -10.44
CA SER A 40 -3.16 -11.57 -11.35
C SER A 40 -2.11 -12.40 -10.63
N GLY A 41 -1.92 -12.17 -9.32
CA GLY A 41 -0.80 -12.73 -8.58
C GLY A 41 0.56 -12.13 -8.95
N ALA A 42 0.60 -11.11 -9.84
CA ALA A 42 1.84 -10.42 -10.19
C ALA A 42 2.45 -9.76 -8.96
N THR A 43 3.79 -9.75 -8.89
CA THR A 43 4.52 -9.33 -7.71
C THR A 43 5.53 -8.26 -8.04
N VAL A 44 5.79 -7.37 -7.09
CA VAL A 44 6.85 -6.38 -7.18
C VAL A 44 7.53 -6.23 -5.83
N CYS A 45 8.86 -6.13 -5.88
CA CYS A 45 9.70 -5.83 -4.73
C CYS A 45 10.01 -4.33 -4.75
N VAL A 46 9.74 -3.63 -3.66
CA VAL A 46 9.93 -2.18 -3.57
C VAL A 46 10.76 -1.79 -2.36
N THR A 47 11.61 -0.78 -2.54
CA THR A 47 12.25 -0.06 -1.44
C THR A 47 11.33 1.04 -0.93
N LEU A 48 11.15 1.11 0.39
CA LEU A 48 10.39 2.15 1.05
C LEU A 48 11.19 3.44 1.14
N ALA A 49 10.58 4.56 0.76
CA ALA A 49 11.29 5.83 0.62
C ALA A 49 10.56 7.04 1.20
N ASP A 50 9.26 6.93 1.46
CA ASP A 50 8.45 8.09 1.84
C ASP A 50 7.29 7.74 2.80
N CYS A 51 6.79 8.74 3.51
CA CYS A 51 5.60 8.64 4.35
C CYS A 51 4.35 8.60 3.48
N GLY A 52 3.46 7.64 3.71
CA GLY A 52 2.14 7.65 3.09
C GLY A 52 1.64 6.27 2.69
N PRO A 53 0.42 6.20 2.17
CA PRO A 53 -0.55 7.28 2.00
C PRO A 53 -1.13 7.76 3.35
N ASN A 54 -1.86 8.89 3.34
CA ASN A 54 -2.63 9.32 4.49
C ASN A 54 -3.88 8.44 4.68
N THR A 55 -3.67 7.23 5.19
CA THR A 55 -4.67 6.15 5.25
C THR A 55 -5.97 6.56 5.94
N GLN A 56 -5.94 7.37 7.00
CA GLN A 56 -7.15 7.84 7.70
C GLN A 56 -8.13 8.63 6.80
N LEU A 57 -7.66 9.24 5.71
CA LEU A 57 -8.54 9.93 4.75
C LEU A 57 -9.26 8.97 3.78
N TRP A 58 -8.84 7.71 3.74
CA TRP A 58 -9.30 6.70 2.78
C TRP A 58 -9.77 5.43 3.47
N CYS A 59 -10.25 5.53 4.71
CA CYS A 59 -10.85 4.38 5.39
C CYS A 59 -12.04 3.86 4.56
N SER A 60 -12.16 2.54 4.45
CA SER A 60 -13.22 1.86 3.69
C SER A 60 -13.19 2.09 2.17
N GLU A 61 -12.20 2.81 1.61
CA GLU A 61 -11.99 2.85 0.16
C GLU A 61 -11.79 1.43 -0.35
N LYS A 62 -12.55 1.03 -1.37
CA LYS A 62 -12.72 -0.37 -1.76
C LYS A 62 -12.28 -0.59 -3.19
N THR A 63 -11.39 -1.57 -3.40
CA THR A 63 -11.04 -2.08 -4.72
C THR A 63 -11.27 -3.58 -4.78
N CYS A 64 -11.92 -4.06 -5.83
CA CYS A 64 -12.39 -5.43 -5.93
C CYS A 64 -11.76 -6.18 -7.09
N CYS A 65 -11.68 -7.49 -6.93
CA CYS A 65 -11.31 -8.42 -7.96
C CYS A 65 -12.10 -9.71 -7.83
N ASN A 66 -12.84 -10.09 -8.87
CA ASN A 66 -13.66 -11.31 -8.90
C ASN A 66 -14.59 -11.44 -7.66
N GLY A 67 -15.22 -10.34 -7.27
CA GLY A 67 -16.12 -10.29 -6.10
C GLY A 67 -15.44 -10.21 -4.73
N VAL A 68 -14.13 -10.43 -4.64
CA VAL A 68 -13.35 -10.29 -3.41
C VAL A 68 -12.69 -8.92 -3.37
N CYS A 69 -12.84 -8.19 -2.28
CA CYS A 69 -12.37 -6.81 -2.20
C CYS A 69 -11.37 -6.59 -1.07
N ARG A 70 -10.48 -5.64 -1.31
CA ARG A 70 -9.61 -5.06 -0.29
C ARG A 70 -10.14 -3.67 0.06
N THR A 71 -9.91 -3.28 1.29
CA THR A 71 -10.29 -1.97 1.81
C THR A 71 -9.05 -1.20 2.25
N HIS A 72 -9.22 0.12 2.38
CA HIS A 72 -8.22 1.08 2.83
C HIS A 72 -7.09 1.29 1.82
N ARG A 73 -6.57 2.52 1.77
CA ARG A 73 -5.36 2.83 1.03
C ARG A 73 -4.16 2.70 1.94
N VAL A 74 -3.36 1.65 1.75
CA VAL A 74 -2.31 1.23 2.71
C VAL A 74 -0.89 1.33 2.15
N VAL A 75 -0.71 1.48 0.85
CA VAL A 75 0.60 1.63 0.21
C VAL A 75 0.45 2.51 -1.03
N ASP A 76 1.46 3.33 -1.31
CA ASP A 76 1.53 4.14 -2.53
C ASP A 76 2.76 3.74 -3.35
N LEU A 77 2.55 3.42 -4.62
CA LEU A 77 3.58 2.88 -5.49
C LEU A 77 4.01 3.93 -6.51
N THR A 78 5.32 4.05 -6.73
CA THR A 78 5.81 4.77 -7.91
C THR A 78 5.17 4.20 -9.20
N PRO A 79 4.97 5.01 -10.26
CA PRO A 79 4.37 4.52 -11.50
C PRO A 79 5.04 3.28 -12.09
N ALA A 80 6.37 3.18 -11.99
CA ALA A 80 7.14 2.01 -12.43
C ALA A 80 6.79 0.74 -11.62
N ALA A 81 6.69 0.84 -10.29
CA ALA A 81 6.33 -0.29 -9.44
C ALA A 81 4.86 -0.70 -9.62
N TYR A 82 3.96 0.27 -9.77
CA TYR A 82 2.56 0.00 -10.07
C TYR A 82 2.42 -0.74 -11.41
N SER A 83 3.10 -0.24 -12.44
CA SER A 83 3.06 -0.82 -13.80
C SER A 83 3.63 -2.23 -13.88
N ALA A 84 4.44 -2.65 -12.90
CA ALA A 84 4.92 -4.03 -12.80
C ALA A 84 3.82 -5.02 -12.38
N ILE A 85 2.73 -4.56 -11.78
CA ILE A 85 1.66 -5.43 -11.23
C ILE A 85 0.25 -5.07 -11.72
N GLY A 86 0.06 -3.95 -12.41
CA GLY A 86 -1.22 -3.52 -12.98
C GLY A 86 -1.10 -2.38 -13.99
N SER A 87 -2.23 -1.79 -14.39
CA SER A 87 -2.27 -0.69 -15.37
C SER A 87 -2.48 0.65 -14.69
N LEU A 88 -1.70 1.69 -15.03
CA LEU A 88 -1.92 3.04 -14.46
C LEU A 88 -3.35 3.57 -14.68
N SER A 89 -4.06 3.07 -15.70
CA SER A 89 -5.45 3.43 -15.97
C SER A 89 -6.45 2.92 -14.92
N SER A 90 -6.12 1.92 -14.10
CA SER A 90 -7.02 1.43 -13.05
C SER A 90 -7.06 2.33 -11.81
N GLY A 91 -6.05 3.19 -11.62
CA GLY A 91 -5.92 4.07 -10.45
C GLY A 91 -5.58 3.33 -9.16
N LEU A 92 -6.37 2.33 -8.77
CA LEU A 92 -6.17 1.49 -7.57
C LEU A 92 -6.07 0.01 -7.92
N LEU A 93 -5.32 -0.74 -7.11
CA LEU A 93 -5.23 -2.20 -7.19
C LEU A 93 -5.51 -2.81 -5.82
N PRO A 94 -6.27 -3.93 -5.74
CA PRO A 94 -6.34 -4.72 -4.53
C PRO A 94 -5.05 -5.52 -4.39
N VAL A 95 -4.29 -5.29 -3.31
CA VAL A 95 -2.98 -5.92 -3.12
C VAL A 95 -2.87 -6.65 -1.78
N TYR A 96 -1.92 -7.57 -1.72
CA TYR A 96 -1.39 -8.14 -0.49
C TYR A 96 0.03 -7.64 -0.26
N ILE A 97 0.35 -7.40 1.00
CA ILE A 97 1.71 -7.27 1.48
C ILE A 97 2.04 -8.59 2.15
N TYR A 98 3.08 -9.28 1.69
CA TYR A 98 3.46 -10.58 2.23
C TYR A 98 4.98 -10.65 2.30
N GLU A 99 5.49 -11.32 3.33
CA GLU A 99 6.91 -11.52 3.59
C GLU A 99 7.28 -12.98 3.37
#